data_AF-A0AAF1BIN3-F1
#
_entry.id   AF-A0AAF1BIN3-F1
#
_cell.length_a   1.000
_cell.length_b   1.000
_cell.length_c   1.000
_cell.angle_alpha   90.00
_cell.angle_beta   90.00
_cell.angle_gamma   90.00
#
_symmetry.space_group_name_H-M   'P 1'
#
loop_
_entity.id
_entity.type
_entity.pdbx_description
1 polymer ?
#
loop_
_entity_poly.entity_id
_entity_poly.type
_entity_poly.pdbx_seq_one_letter_code
_entity_poly.pdbx_strand_id
1 'polypeptide(L)'
;MMQQALRRPATAATVRAALATTPTARASSSTTTPRPKKPSPYRLPHLPAFLSAFAPLHASGWRLGHLPSPLGSDAGEGGSTHGAGSDMLSGADLQGRVLVRAYGFPATRDGWRGLAALAADITRAVEAQDHHPAITIAPLADLPLGMREHVDDADVDGAPAPGYVLHLATHTHTPLPPLPLDSDGAAPAIVFEGKPRPGVTGKDLRLADAVEKLWLARSGPQDEV
;
A
#
# COMPACT_ATOMS: atom_id res chain seq x y z
N MET A 1 -71.47 -8.24 16.30
CA MET A 1 -72.09 -9.50 15.86
C MET A 1 -71.59 -9.76 14.45
N MET A 2 -70.74 -10.78 14.28
CA MET A 2 -71.05 -12.06 13.59
C MET A 2 -71.45 -11.84 12.12
N GLN A 3 -71.00 -12.56 11.10
CA GLN A 3 -70.16 -13.75 10.85
C GLN A 3 -70.05 -13.74 9.29
N GLN A 4 -69.15 -14.39 8.58
CA GLN A 4 -69.04 -15.84 8.48
C GLN A 4 -67.92 -16.18 7.49
N ALA A 5 -67.08 -17.11 7.90
CA ALA A 5 -66.07 -17.76 7.08
C ALA A 5 -66.71 -18.72 6.07
N LEU A 6 -66.11 -18.83 4.88
CA LEU A 6 -66.39 -19.88 3.92
C LEU A 6 -65.17 -20.79 3.76
N ARG A 7 -65.37 -22.02 4.22
CA ARG A 7 -64.55 -23.22 4.05
C ARG A 7 -64.48 -23.63 2.58
N ARG A 8 -63.45 -24.38 2.19
CA ARG A 8 -63.59 -25.80 1.77
C ARG A 8 -62.23 -26.52 1.54
N PRO A 9 -62.23 -27.87 1.53
CA PRO A 9 -61.10 -28.77 1.85
C PRO A 9 -60.56 -29.53 0.62
N ALA A 10 -59.48 -30.32 0.80
CA ALA A 10 -59.20 -31.60 0.11
C ALA A 10 -57.79 -32.09 0.51
N THR A 11 -57.66 -33.11 1.37
CA THR A 11 -57.55 -34.56 1.09
C THR A 11 -56.11 -35.07 0.90
N ALA A 12 -55.82 -36.11 1.67
CA ALA A 12 -54.61 -36.90 1.72
C ALA A 12 -54.26 -37.57 0.38
N ALA A 13 -52.96 -37.73 0.12
CA ALA A 13 -52.45 -38.62 -0.91
C ALA A 13 -51.31 -39.49 -0.37
N THR A 14 -51.65 -40.77 -0.32
CA THR A 14 -50.93 -42.02 -0.10
C THR A 14 -49.52 -42.13 -0.69
N VAL A 15 -48.66 -42.79 0.08
CA VAL A 15 -47.34 -43.35 -0.26
C VAL A 15 -47.45 -44.48 -1.30
N ARG A 16 -46.60 -44.47 -2.35
CA ARG A 16 -46.09 -45.72 -2.94
C ARG A 16 -44.75 -45.52 -3.67
N ALA A 17 -43.92 -46.54 -3.55
CA ALA A 17 -42.48 -46.53 -3.74
C ALA A 17 -41.99 -46.98 -5.13
N ALA A 18 -40.68 -46.81 -5.30
CA ALA A 18 -39.72 -47.56 -6.11
C ALA A 18 -39.58 -47.20 -7.60
N LEU A 19 -38.38 -46.74 -7.96
CA LEU A 19 -37.45 -47.52 -8.79
C LEU A 19 -36.03 -46.94 -8.69
N ALA A 20 -35.09 -47.86 -8.46
CA ALA A 20 -33.67 -47.61 -8.30
C ALA A 20 -33.00 -47.32 -9.66
N THR A 21 -32.08 -46.37 -9.69
CA THR A 21 -30.94 -46.40 -10.61
C THR A 21 -29.79 -45.59 -10.02
N THR A 22 -28.73 -46.29 -9.63
CA THR A 22 -27.47 -45.73 -9.17
C THR A 22 -26.57 -45.47 -10.38
N PRO A 23 -26.13 -44.23 -10.65
CA PRO A 23 -24.93 -44.02 -11.43
C PRO A 23 -23.77 -43.79 -10.46
N THR A 24 -22.89 -44.78 -10.38
CA THR A 24 -21.57 -44.66 -9.77
C THR A 24 -20.77 -43.61 -10.54
N ALA A 25 -20.87 -42.34 -10.14
CA ALA A 25 -19.99 -41.29 -10.61
C ALA A 25 -18.60 -41.57 -10.02
N ARG A 26 -17.66 -42.00 -10.87
CA ARG A 26 -16.23 -41.98 -10.57
C ARG A 26 -15.85 -40.55 -10.22
N ALA A 27 -15.65 -40.29 -8.93
CA ALA A 27 -15.03 -39.08 -8.45
C ALA A 27 -13.57 -39.08 -8.95
N SER A 28 -13.31 -38.37 -10.04
CA SER A 28 -11.97 -37.98 -10.44
C SER A 28 -11.42 -37.08 -9.34
N SER A 29 -10.60 -37.64 -8.45
CA SER A 29 -9.85 -36.89 -7.46
C SER A 29 -8.85 -35.98 -8.20
N SER A 30 -9.29 -34.76 -8.53
CA SER A 30 -8.39 -33.72 -9.02
C SER A 30 -7.52 -33.29 -7.84
N THR A 31 -6.28 -33.78 -7.83
CA THR A 31 -5.24 -33.33 -6.90
C THR A 31 -4.89 -31.89 -7.28
N THR A 32 -5.67 -30.94 -6.79
CA THR A 32 -5.31 -29.52 -6.84
C THR A 32 -4.22 -29.31 -5.81
N THR A 33 -2.99 -29.06 -6.27
CA THR A 33 -1.93 -28.58 -5.39
C THR A 33 -2.41 -27.29 -4.72
N PRO A 34 -2.37 -27.19 -3.38
CA PRO A 34 -2.83 -25.99 -2.70
C PRO A 34 -1.94 -24.82 -3.13
N ARG A 35 -2.54 -23.83 -3.78
CA ARG A 35 -1.84 -22.60 -4.15
C ARG A 35 -1.35 -21.94 -2.85
N PRO A 36 -0.06 -21.59 -2.72
CA PRO A 36 0.44 -20.96 -1.51
C PRO A 36 -0.40 -19.70 -1.24
N LYS A 37 -0.95 -19.61 -0.02
CA LYS A 37 -1.75 -18.46 0.39
C LYS A 37 -0.84 -17.24 0.37
N LYS A 38 -1.21 -16.21 -0.40
CA LYS A 38 -0.47 -14.95 -0.39
C LYS A 38 -0.44 -14.40 1.05
N PRO A 39 0.72 -13.95 1.55
CA PRO A 39 0.80 -13.35 2.87
C PRO A 39 -0.13 -12.12 2.96
N SER A 40 -0.64 -11.87 4.17
CA SER A 40 -1.42 -10.67 4.45
C SER A 40 -0.64 -9.41 4.05
N PRO A 41 -1.27 -8.43 3.39
CA PRO A 41 -0.59 -7.22 2.93
C PRO A 41 -0.14 -6.28 4.05
N TYR A 42 -0.75 -6.39 5.25
CA TYR A 42 -0.38 -5.61 6.44
C TYR A 42 0.87 -6.17 7.14
N ARG A 43 1.45 -7.22 6.58
CA ARG A 43 2.62 -7.86 7.12
C ARG A 43 3.87 -7.10 6.71
N LEU A 44 4.82 -6.99 7.62
CA LEU A 44 6.15 -6.53 7.29
C LEU A 44 6.77 -7.51 6.28
N PRO A 45 7.18 -7.02 5.10
CA PRO A 45 7.83 -7.86 4.12
C PRO A 45 9.20 -8.30 4.64
N HIS A 46 9.64 -9.49 4.24
CA HIS A 46 11.04 -9.88 4.40
C HIS A 46 11.93 -8.97 3.57
N LEU A 47 13.18 -8.77 4.00
CA LEU A 47 14.13 -7.89 3.33
C LEU A 47 14.24 -8.13 1.81
N PRO A 48 14.40 -9.36 1.29
CA PRO A 48 14.47 -9.56 -0.16
C PRO A 48 13.18 -9.15 -0.90
N ALA A 49 12.01 -9.43 -0.32
CA ALA A 49 10.72 -9.06 -0.88
C ALA A 49 10.50 -7.54 -0.84
N PHE A 50 10.95 -6.89 0.23
CA PHE A 50 10.97 -5.44 0.32
C PHE A 50 11.87 -4.82 -0.75
N LEU A 51 13.13 -5.24 -0.83
CA LEU A 51 14.12 -4.71 -1.77
C LEU A 51 13.66 -4.81 -3.22
N SER A 52 13.13 -5.98 -3.61
CA SER A 52 12.60 -6.19 -4.96
C SER A 52 11.41 -5.29 -5.30
N ALA A 53 10.52 -5.03 -4.35
CA ALA A 53 9.38 -4.13 -4.55
C ALA A 53 9.77 -2.65 -4.47
N PHE A 54 10.73 -2.30 -3.62
CA PHE A 54 11.13 -0.91 -3.37
C PHE A 54 12.14 -0.38 -4.37
N ALA A 55 13.03 -1.21 -4.92
CA ALA A 55 14.04 -0.78 -5.89
C ALA A 55 13.49 0.06 -7.06
N PRO A 56 12.41 -0.32 -7.77
CA PRO A 56 11.83 0.53 -8.81
C PRO A 56 11.25 1.84 -8.27
N LEU A 57 10.58 1.79 -7.10
CA LEU A 57 10.05 3.00 -6.46
C LEU A 57 11.16 3.98 -6.08
N HIS A 58 12.28 3.46 -5.58
CA HIS A 58 13.45 4.24 -5.23
C HIS A 58 14.04 4.95 -6.45
N ALA A 59 14.12 4.26 -7.59
CA ALA A 59 14.53 4.85 -8.86
C ALA A 59 13.57 5.97 -9.32
N SER A 60 12.27 5.84 -9.04
CA SER A 60 11.25 6.85 -9.31
C SER A 60 11.19 8.02 -8.30
N GLY A 61 12.13 8.08 -7.35
CA GLY A 61 12.22 9.18 -6.38
C GLY A 61 11.57 8.89 -5.01
N TRP A 62 11.04 7.69 -4.77
CA TRP A 62 10.57 7.33 -3.43
C TRP A 62 11.76 7.16 -2.48
N ARG A 63 11.57 7.59 -1.24
CA ARG A 63 12.57 7.50 -0.17
C ARG A 63 12.00 6.80 1.03
N LEU A 64 12.87 6.12 1.77
CA LEU A 64 12.53 5.51 3.06
C LEU A 64 13.03 6.46 4.15
N GLY A 65 12.11 7.08 4.88
CA GLY A 65 12.40 7.97 6.00
C GLY A 65 12.08 7.34 7.35
N HIS A 66 12.33 8.08 8.42
CA HIS A 66 12.02 7.70 9.80
C HIS A 66 10.76 8.42 10.27
N LEU A 67 9.92 7.71 11.01
CA LEU A 67 8.82 8.33 11.73
C LEU A 67 9.38 9.11 12.93
N PRO A 68 8.86 10.33 13.19
CA PRO A 68 9.24 11.07 14.39
C PRO A 68 8.85 10.23 15.62
N SER A 69 9.83 9.94 16.48
CA SER A 69 9.59 9.15 17.68
C SER A 69 8.70 9.93 18.66
N PRO A 70 7.58 9.36 19.15
CA PRO A 70 6.71 10.03 20.12
C PRO A 70 7.36 10.15 21.51
N LEU A 71 8.46 9.44 21.76
CA LEU A 71 9.32 9.63 22.93
C LEU A 71 10.42 10.61 22.53
N GLY A 72 10.15 11.89 22.77
CA GLY A 72 11.05 12.99 22.45
C GLY A 72 12.50 12.70 22.84
N SER A 73 13.35 12.65 21.83
CA SER A 73 14.79 12.87 21.96
C SER A 73 15.16 13.92 20.92
N ASP A 74 14.72 15.15 21.20
CA ASP A 74 15.49 16.33 20.82
C ASP A 74 16.78 16.30 21.63
N ALA A 75 17.79 15.59 21.12
CA ALA A 75 19.17 15.72 21.57
C ALA A 75 20.10 15.20 20.48
N GLY A 76 20.34 16.07 19.50
CA GLY A 76 21.58 16.14 18.73
C GLY A 76 22.14 14.84 18.17
N GLU A 77 21.82 14.56 16.92
CA GLU A 77 22.86 14.20 15.95
C GLU A 77 22.40 14.70 14.59
N GLY A 78 23.31 15.41 13.90
CA GLY A 78 23.02 16.14 12.68
C GLY A 78 22.49 15.22 11.59
N GLY A 79 21.95 15.87 10.56
CA GLY A 79 21.60 15.21 9.31
C GLY A 79 22.74 14.27 8.89
N SER A 80 22.53 12.98 9.09
CA SER A 80 23.24 11.98 8.32
C SER A 80 22.30 11.63 7.20
N THR A 81 22.64 12.14 6.03
CA THR A 81 22.40 11.50 4.75
C THR A 81 23.06 10.11 4.76
N HIS A 82 22.62 9.22 5.65
CA HIS A 82 22.94 7.82 5.56
C HIS A 82 22.10 7.28 4.41
N GLY A 83 22.75 7.20 3.24
CA GLY A 83 22.18 6.66 2.03
C GLY A 83 21.45 5.35 2.34
N ALA A 84 20.28 5.19 1.73
CA ALA A 84 19.37 4.06 1.94
C ALA A 84 20.09 2.68 1.98
N GLY A 85 21.25 2.55 1.35
CA GLY A 85 22.09 1.35 1.39
C GLY A 85 22.64 0.94 2.76
N SER A 86 22.94 1.87 3.69
CA SER A 86 23.53 1.51 5.00
C SER A 86 22.47 1.01 6.00
N ASP A 87 21.29 1.61 5.99
CA ASP A 87 20.16 1.26 6.86
C ASP A 87 19.45 -0.03 6.41
N MET A 88 19.53 -0.38 5.13
CA MET A 88 18.93 -1.60 4.56
C MET A 88 19.67 -2.89 4.94
N LEU A 89 20.95 -2.80 5.29
CA LEU A 89 21.82 -3.96 5.53
C LEU A 89 21.61 -4.64 6.90
N SER A 90 20.88 -4.02 7.84
CA SER A 90 20.53 -4.67 9.13
C SER A 90 19.27 -5.55 9.05
N GLY A 91 18.56 -5.53 7.93
CA GLY A 91 17.51 -6.49 7.59
C GLY A 91 16.27 -6.58 8.49
N ALA A 92 16.09 -5.72 9.51
CA ALA A 92 15.14 -6.03 10.57
C ALA A 92 14.18 -4.93 11.05
N ASP A 93 14.26 -3.67 10.60
CA ASP A 93 13.30 -2.69 11.13
C ASP A 93 12.70 -1.75 10.09
N LEU A 94 11.76 -2.31 9.32
CA LEU A 94 10.74 -1.52 8.63
C LEU A 94 9.75 -0.87 9.62
N GLN A 95 9.83 -1.16 10.93
CA GLN A 95 9.13 -0.35 11.92
C GLN A 95 9.87 0.96 12.17
N GLY A 96 9.13 1.96 12.64
CA GLY A 96 9.62 3.33 12.74
C GLY A 96 9.97 3.95 11.38
N ARG A 97 9.60 3.31 10.26
CA ARG A 97 9.89 3.79 8.90
C ARG A 97 8.61 4.26 8.18
N VAL A 98 8.81 5.14 7.21
CA VAL A 98 7.77 5.72 6.36
C VAL A 98 8.28 5.82 4.92
N LEU A 99 7.41 5.53 3.94
CA LEU A 99 7.70 5.78 2.53
C LEU A 99 7.27 7.20 2.19
N VAL A 100 8.15 7.93 1.52
CA VAL A 100 7.96 9.35 1.22
C VAL A 100 8.23 9.64 -0.25
N ARG A 101 7.40 10.49 -0.86
CA ARG A 101 7.59 11.03 -2.21
C ARG A 101 7.02 12.44 -2.30
N ALA A 102 7.71 13.32 -3.03
CA ALA A 102 7.20 14.64 -3.38
C ALA A 102 7.11 14.80 -4.91
N TYR A 103 6.01 15.39 -5.37
CA TYR A 103 5.74 15.67 -6.78
C TYR A 103 5.73 17.18 -6.99
N GLY A 104 6.62 17.67 -7.84
CA GLY A 104 6.75 19.09 -8.16
C GLY A 104 5.86 19.52 -9.34
N PHE A 105 5.28 20.71 -9.23
CA PHE A 105 4.46 21.34 -10.27
C PHE A 105 4.86 22.81 -10.46
N PRO A 106 4.79 23.36 -11.67
CA PRO A 106 5.13 24.76 -11.91
C PRO A 106 4.14 25.71 -11.22
N ALA A 107 4.60 26.93 -10.88
CA ALA A 107 3.78 28.01 -10.29
C ALA A 107 2.81 28.65 -11.31
N THR A 108 2.06 27.83 -12.05
CA THR A 108 1.14 28.28 -13.10
C THR A 108 -0.25 27.71 -12.88
N ARG A 109 -1.24 28.25 -13.58
CA ARG A 109 -2.61 27.73 -13.58
C ARG A 109 -2.66 26.25 -13.98
N ASP A 110 -1.87 25.86 -14.98
CA ASP A 110 -1.85 24.48 -15.47
C ASP A 110 -1.07 23.56 -14.53
N GLY A 111 -0.02 24.05 -13.87
CA GLY A 111 0.64 23.34 -12.77
C GLY A 111 -0.31 23.03 -11.62
N TRP A 112 -1.11 24.02 -11.18
CA TRP A 112 -2.14 23.82 -10.16
C TRP A 112 -3.22 22.81 -10.59
N ARG A 113 -3.68 22.88 -11.85
CA ARG A 113 -4.64 21.91 -12.40
C ARG A 113 -4.06 20.50 -12.43
N GLY A 114 -2.81 20.35 -12.86
CA GLY A 114 -2.10 19.08 -12.85
C GLY A 114 -1.99 18.49 -11.45
N LEU A 115 -1.62 19.33 -10.47
CA LEU A 115 -1.55 18.96 -9.07
C LEU A 115 -2.90 18.48 -8.54
N ALA A 116 -3.95 19.30 -8.70
CA ALA A 116 -5.29 18.99 -8.21
C ALA A 116 -5.83 17.69 -8.82
N ALA A 117 -5.52 17.44 -10.10
CA ALA A 117 -5.95 16.24 -10.78
C ALA A 117 -5.17 15.01 -10.31
N LEU A 118 -3.85 15.10 -10.10
CA LEU A 118 -3.08 14.02 -9.46
C LEU A 118 -3.59 13.74 -8.05
N ALA A 119 -3.87 14.77 -7.25
CA ALA A 119 -4.41 14.61 -5.90
C ALA A 119 -5.74 13.83 -5.91
N ALA A 120 -6.63 14.13 -6.86
CA ALA A 120 -7.87 13.39 -7.03
C ALA A 120 -7.63 11.92 -7.43
N ASP A 121 -6.66 11.67 -8.30
CA ASP A 121 -6.26 10.31 -8.71
C ASP A 121 -5.70 9.51 -7.52
N ILE A 122 -4.86 10.14 -6.69
CA ILE A 122 -4.31 9.57 -5.46
C ILE A 122 -5.43 9.20 -4.48
N THR A 123 -6.40 10.09 -4.25
CA THR A 123 -7.53 9.79 -3.35
C THR A 123 -8.29 8.53 -3.78
N ARG A 124 -8.51 8.35 -5.09
CA ARG A 124 -9.13 7.12 -5.62
C ARG A 124 -8.27 5.88 -5.38
N ALA A 125 -6.94 6.00 -5.50
CA ALA A 125 -6.02 4.91 -5.19
C ALA A 125 -6.01 4.56 -3.69
N VAL A 126 -6.08 5.57 -2.82
CA VAL A 126 -6.20 5.42 -1.36
C VAL A 126 -7.44 4.64 -0.98
N GLU A 127 -8.59 5.02 -1.55
CA GLU A 127 -9.86 4.30 -1.36
C GLU A 127 -9.78 2.86 -1.87
N ALA A 128 -9.25 2.65 -3.07
CA ALA A 128 -9.13 1.32 -3.67
C ALA A 128 -8.22 0.37 -2.87
N GLN A 129 -7.20 0.91 -2.19
CA GLN A 129 -6.28 0.14 -1.35
C GLN A 129 -6.71 0.07 0.12
N ASP A 130 -7.71 0.85 0.53
CA ASP A 130 -8.09 1.06 1.94
C ASP A 130 -6.85 1.36 2.80
N HIS A 131 -6.04 2.31 2.34
CA HIS A 131 -4.75 2.64 2.96
C HIS A 131 -4.48 4.13 2.88
N HIS A 132 -4.52 4.81 4.02
CA HIS A 132 -4.61 6.27 4.08
C HIS A 132 -3.24 6.89 4.42
N PRO A 133 -2.54 7.51 3.45
CA PRO A 133 -1.29 8.21 3.69
C PRO A 133 -1.55 9.61 4.27
N ALA A 134 -0.49 10.24 4.78
CA ALA A 134 -0.47 11.68 4.96
C ALA A 134 -0.20 12.35 3.60
N ILE A 135 -1.01 13.36 3.25
CA ILE A 135 -0.87 14.14 2.01
C ILE A 135 -0.75 15.61 2.40
N THR A 136 0.27 16.29 1.88
CA THR A 136 0.50 17.71 2.08
C THR A 136 0.62 18.38 0.71
N ILE A 137 -0.16 19.45 0.50
CA ILE A 137 -0.11 20.28 -0.70
C ILE A 137 0.24 21.69 -0.26
N ALA A 138 1.34 22.22 -0.77
CA ALA A 138 1.79 23.57 -0.43
C ALA A 138 2.68 24.14 -1.55
N PRO A 139 2.84 25.47 -1.61
CA PRO A 139 3.95 26.06 -2.34
C PRO A 139 5.29 25.52 -1.82
N LEU A 140 6.29 25.35 -2.69
CA LEU A 140 7.64 24.91 -2.28
C LEU A 140 8.24 25.83 -1.21
N ALA A 141 7.92 27.13 -1.26
CA ALA A 141 8.35 28.15 -0.30
C ALA A 141 7.90 27.86 1.14
N ASP A 142 6.75 27.20 1.30
CA ASP A 142 6.08 27.02 2.58
C ASP A 142 6.36 25.65 3.21
N LEU A 143 7.05 24.76 2.48
CA LEU A 143 7.41 23.43 2.98
C LEU A 143 8.55 23.49 3.99
N PRO A 144 8.49 22.69 5.07
CA PRO A 144 9.63 22.47 5.96
C PRO A 144 10.86 21.99 5.19
N LEU A 145 12.07 22.38 5.64
CA LEU A 145 13.33 22.02 4.96
C LEU A 145 13.49 20.51 4.73
N GLY A 146 13.14 19.68 5.71
CA GLY A 146 13.18 18.22 5.58
C GLY A 146 12.15 17.62 4.63
N MET A 147 11.14 18.37 4.17
CA MET A 147 10.26 17.92 3.07
C MET A 147 10.76 18.39 1.71
N ARG A 148 11.51 19.50 1.68
CA ARG A 148 12.06 20.09 0.44
C ARG A 148 13.14 19.19 -0.17
N GLU A 149 13.91 18.48 0.65
CA GLU A 149 14.92 17.52 0.20
C GLU A 149 14.37 16.34 -0.61
N HIS A 150 13.05 16.09 -0.55
CA HIS A 150 12.38 15.04 -1.32
C HIS A 150 11.83 15.51 -2.66
N VAL A 151 11.85 16.82 -2.89
CA VAL A 151 11.45 17.42 -4.16
C VAL A 151 12.64 17.26 -5.08
N ASP A 152 12.46 16.53 -6.19
CA ASP A 152 13.52 16.41 -7.19
C ASP A 152 13.88 17.83 -7.68
N ASP A 153 15.15 18.20 -7.52
CA ASP A 153 15.66 19.44 -8.10
C ASP A 153 15.48 19.35 -9.61
N ALA A 154 14.70 20.26 -10.18
CA ALA A 154 14.39 20.36 -11.61
C ALA A 154 15.61 20.74 -12.47
N ASP A 155 16.83 20.46 -12.01
CA ASP A 155 18.09 20.95 -12.57
C ASP A 155 18.65 20.06 -13.68
N VAL A 156 17.97 18.96 -14.03
CA VAL A 156 18.45 18.03 -15.06
C VAL A 156 18.19 18.55 -16.49
N ASP A 157 17.23 19.45 -16.69
CA ASP A 157 16.87 19.96 -18.05
C ASP A 157 16.61 21.48 -18.11
N GLY A 158 17.10 22.26 -17.13
CA GLY A 158 16.85 23.71 -17.06
C GLY A 158 15.38 24.07 -16.80
N ALA A 159 14.61 23.12 -16.25
CA ALA A 159 13.23 23.35 -15.86
C ALA A 159 13.18 24.25 -14.60
N PRO A 160 12.27 25.23 -14.55
CA PRO A 160 12.15 26.10 -13.38
C PRO A 160 11.80 25.27 -12.14
N ALA A 161 12.40 25.63 -11.00
CA ALA A 161 12.09 25.02 -9.71
C ALA A 161 10.56 24.96 -9.48
N PRO A 162 10.06 23.87 -8.88
CA PRO A 162 8.63 23.69 -8.73
C PRO A 162 8.04 24.79 -7.83
N GLY A 163 6.89 25.30 -8.26
CA GLY A 163 6.11 26.28 -7.50
C GLY A 163 5.25 25.63 -6.42
N TYR A 164 4.53 24.57 -6.80
CA TYR A 164 3.67 23.80 -5.92
C TYR A 164 4.22 22.39 -5.75
N VAL A 165 3.98 21.80 -4.59
CA VAL A 165 4.43 20.45 -4.25
C VAL A 165 3.27 19.67 -3.66
N LEU A 166 3.12 18.44 -4.10
CA LEU A 166 2.32 17.41 -3.43
C LEU A 166 3.28 16.42 -2.77
N HIS A 167 3.30 16.40 -1.45
CA HIS A 167 4.10 15.49 -0.65
C HIS A 167 3.21 14.38 -0.07
N LEU A 168 3.65 13.14 -0.19
CA LEU A 168 2.95 11.95 0.26
C LEU A 168 3.85 11.13 1.18
N ALA A 169 3.33 10.77 2.35
CA ALA A 169 4.01 9.93 3.32
C ALA A 169 3.10 8.77 3.76
N THR A 170 3.54 7.52 3.64
CA THR A 170 2.72 6.34 3.93
C THR A 170 3.45 5.32 4.80
N HIS A 171 2.74 4.83 5.81
CA HIS A 171 3.16 3.75 6.69
C HIS A 171 1.91 3.04 7.24
N THR A 172 2.08 1.85 7.78
CA THR A 172 1.04 1.09 8.48
C THR A 172 1.18 1.29 9.98
N HIS A 173 0.13 1.76 10.67
CA HIS A 173 0.18 2.02 12.12
C HIS A 173 0.36 0.76 12.98
N THR A 174 -0.25 -0.36 12.58
CA THR A 174 -0.23 -1.62 13.33
C THR A 174 0.12 -2.78 12.41
N PRO A 175 1.40 -2.93 12.02
CA PRO A 175 1.80 -3.97 11.09
C PRO A 175 1.80 -5.35 11.76
N LEU A 176 1.59 -6.39 10.94
CA LEU A 176 1.76 -7.78 11.37
C LEU A 176 3.24 -8.20 11.24
N PRO A 177 3.74 -9.08 12.13
CA PRO A 177 5.12 -9.59 12.04
C PRO A 177 5.37 -10.34 10.74
N PRO A 178 6.61 -10.33 10.20
CA PRO A 178 6.94 -11.12 9.02
C PRO A 178 6.56 -12.60 9.22
N LEU A 179 6.34 -13.33 8.13
CA LEU A 179 6.08 -14.76 8.26
C LEU A 179 7.36 -15.41 8.81
N PRO A 180 7.25 -16.48 9.62
CA PRO A 180 8.42 -17.30 9.86
C PRO A 180 8.93 -17.84 8.51
N LEU A 181 10.23 -17.78 8.27
CA LEU A 181 10.83 -18.52 7.16
C LEU A 181 10.79 -20.00 7.56
N ASP A 182 10.21 -20.86 6.71
CA ASP A 182 10.07 -22.27 7.00
C ASP A 182 11.45 -22.91 7.26
N SER A 183 11.47 -23.77 8.28
CA SER A 183 12.61 -24.46 8.88
C SER A 183 13.57 -25.09 7.87
N ASP A 184 14.80 -24.59 7.82
CA ASP A 184 16.08 -25.32 7.59
C ASP A 184 17.29 -24.37 7.35
N GLY A 185 17.08 -23.05 7.35
CA GLY A 185 18.16 -22.07 7.26
C GLY A 185 17.81 -20.83 8.07
N ALA A 186 18.34 -20.77 9.30
CA ALA A 186 18.03 -19.79 10.32
C ALA A 186 18.07 -18.32 9.84
N ALA A 187 16.89 -17.70 9.77
CA ALA A 187 16.72 -16.38 10.36
C ALA A 187 15.62 -16.52 11.42
N PRO A 188 15.84 -16.09 12.68
CA PRO A 188 14.79 -16.14 13.68
C PRO A 188 13.57 -15.38 13.14
N ALA A 189 12.37 -15.96 13.31
CA ALA A 189 11.15 -15.17 13.19
C ALA A 189 11.39 -13.88 13.97
N ILE A 190 11.23 -12.71 13.35
CA ILE A 190 11.44 -11.44 14.06
C ILE A 190 10.40 -11.40 15.18
N VAL A 191 10.80 -11.81 16.38
CA VAL A 191 10.00 -11.74 17.58
C VAL A 191 10.04 -10.28 17.97
N PHE A 192 8.94 -9.57 17.73
CA PHE A 192 8.80 -8.24 18.30
C PHE A 192 8.76 -8.37 19.82
N GLU A 193 9.78 -7.85 20.49
CA GLU A 193 9.67 -7.55 21.90
C GLU A 193 8.72 -6.34 22.05
N GLY A 194 7.46 -6.61 22.39
CA GLY A 194 6.47 -5.59 22.72
C GLY A 194 5.41 -5.34 21.64
N LYS A 195 4.75 -4.17 21.73
CA LYS A 195 3.65 -3.80 20.84
C LYS A 195 4.18 -3.52 19.42
N PRO A 196 3.48 -3.95 18.35
CA PRO A 196 3.86 -3.60 16.99
C PRO A 196 3.99 -2.08 16.85
N ARG A 197 5.14 -1.61 16.37
CA ARG A 197 5.36 -0.20 16.06
C ARG A 197 4.93 0.08 14.62
N PRO A 198 4.51 1.31 14.30
CA PRO A 198 4.18 1.69 12.93
C PRO A 198 5.33 1.37 11.98
N GLY A 199 5.06 1.02 10.73
CA GLY A 199 6.11 0.65 9.78
C GLY A 199 5.63 0.40 8.36
N VAL A 200 6.57 0.16 7.45
CA VAL A 200 6.31 -0.03 6.02
C VAL A 200 5.96 -1.49 5.71
N THR A 201 4.77 -1.71 5.16
CA THR A 201 4.24 -3.03 4.79
C THR A 201 4.01 -3.15 3.28
N GLY A 202 3.48 -4.30 2.86
CA GLY A 202 3.03 -4.49 1.48
C GLY A 202 1.90 -3.55 1.07
N LYS A 203 1.09 -3.00 1.98
CA LYS A 203 0.07 -1.99 1.64
C LYS A 203 0.73 -0.68 1.19
N ASP A 204 1.73 -0.23 1.94
CA ASP A 204 2.50 0.98 1.64
C ASP A 204 3.16 0.89 0.27
N LEU A 205 3.83 -0.23 -0.02
CA LEU A 205 4.47 -0.48 -1.30
C LEU A 205 3.49 -0.52 -2.48
N ARG A 206 2.31 -1.14 -2.30
CA ARG A 206 1.29 -1.19 -3.37
C ARG A 206 0.64 0.17 -3.61
N LEU A 207 0.41 0.96 -2.56
CA LEU A 207 -0.07 2.33 -2.71
C LEU A 207 0.97 3.16 -3.47
N ALA A 208 2.24 3.09 -3.06
CA ALA A 208 3.32 3.81 -3.72
C ALA A 208 3.43 3.46 -5.21
N ASP A 209 3.40 2.16 -5.56
CA ASP A 209 3.39 1.70 -6.96
C ASP A 209 2.16 2.17 -7.75
N ALA A 210 0.98 2.17 -7.13
CA ALA A 210 -0.24 2.67 -7.78
C ALA A 210 -0.15 4.18 -8.05
N VAL A 211 0.32 4.97 -7.08
CA VAL A 211 0.50 6.42 -7.24
C VAL A 211 1.56 6.73 -8.30
N GLU A 212 2.66 5.97 -8.32
CA GLU A 212 3.72 6.19 -9.30
C GLU A 212 3.23 5.94 -10.74
N LYS A 213 2.41 4.91 -10.95
CA LYS A 213 1.78 4.67 -12.25
C LYS A 213 0.86 5.82 -12.69
N LEU A 214 0.13 6.42 -11.76
CA LEU A 214 -0.72 7.60 -12.03
C LEU A 214 0.13 8.82 -12.40
N TRP A 215 1.25 9.03 -11.71
CA TRP A 215 2.19 10.10 -12.03
C TRP A 215 2.81 9.94 -13.42
N LEU A 216 3.30 8.74 -13.74
CA LEU A 216 3.90 8.43 -15.05
C LEU A 216 2.89 8.58 -16.19
N ALA A 217 1.64 8.13 -16.00
CA ALA A 217 0.58 8.31 -16.98
C ALA A 217 0.26 9.77 -17.29
N ARG A 218 0.58 10.69 -16.37
CA ARG A 218 0.40 12.14 -16.53
C ARG A 218 1.63 12.85 -17.08
N SER A 219 2.81 12.31 -16.81
CA SER A 219 4.11 12.92 -17.15
C SER A 219 4.68 12.40 -18.47
N GLY A 220 4.12 11.33 -19.03
CA GLY A 220 4.48 10.83 -20.36
C GLY A 220 4.10 11.83 -21.47
N PRO A 221 4.72 11.71 -22.67
CA PRO A 221 4.36 12.54 -23.81
C PRO A 221 2.87 12.39 -24.08
N GLN A 222 2.16 13.52 -24.05
CA GLN A 222 0.80 13.56 -24.56
C GLN A 222 0.93 13.51 -26.08
N ASP A 223 0.72 12.33 -26.67
CA ASP A 223 0.55 12.24 -28.10
C ASP A 223 -0.59 13.19 -28.50
N GLU A 224 -0.26 14.21 -29.28
CA GLU A 224 -1.19 15.18 -29.83
C GLU A 224 -2.23 14.43 -30.66
N VAL A 225 -3.50 14.54 -30.25
CA VAL A 225 -4.68 14.15 -31.04
C VAL A 225 -5.34 15.42 -31.56
#